data_AF-A0A9N9JPQ9-F1
#
_entry.id   AF-A0A9N9JPQ9-F1
#
_cell.length_a   1.000
_cell.length_b   1.000
_cell.length_c   1.000
_cell.angle_alpha   90.00
_cell.angle_beta   90.00
_cell.angle_gamma   90.00
#
_symmetry.space_group_name_H-M   'P 1'
#
loop_
_entity.id
_entity.type
_entity.pdbx_description
1 polymer ?
#
loop_
_entity_poly.entity_id
_entity_poly.type
_entity_poly.pdbx_seq_one_letter_code
_entity_poly.pdbx_strand_id
1 'polypeptide(L)'
;IRQTLSTKFLLKSLSAVVREPFVRPALPDLDESVHGFFTRRFNEQLADILISALVHGIYAGDVKKLSMRSTFTSIYNMEKSYGSVIKGAFSRNPSPPSDEDRTLVETINRDNENLMKIINKSSLYSFKDGIGQLTNALVKDLRDKPNVELKVDSR
;
A
#
# COMPACT_ATOMS: atom_id res chain seq x y z
N ILE A 1 24.92 10.50 21.01
CA ILE A 1 24.52 10.93 19.64
C ILE A 1 23.26 10.20 19.14
N ARG A 2 23.09 8.88 19.33
CA ARG A 2 21.88 8.14 18.89
C ARG A 2 20.57 8.51 19.63
N GLN A 3 20.61 8.84 20.93
CA GLN A 3 19.40 9.19 21.70
C GLN A 3 18.79 10.55 21.32
N THR A 4 19.61 11.56 21.01
CA THR A 4 19.14 12.91 20.69
C THR A 4 18.50 13.03 19.31
N LEU A 5 18.88 12.14 18.38
CA LEU A 5 18.25 12.02 17.05
C LEU A 5 16.83 11.47 17.17
N SER A 6 16.60 10.45 18.00
CA SER A 6 15.27 9.84 18.18
C SER A 6 14.28 10.82 18.80
N THR A 7 14.63 11.49 19.89
CA THR A 7 13.69 12.41 20.57
C THR A 7 13.35 13.62 19.71
N LYS A 8 14.35 14.22 19.03
CA LYS A 8 14.11 15.35 18.12
C LYS A 8 13.29 14.94 16.89
N PHE A 9 13.58 13.77 16.32
CA PHE A 9 12.82 13.20 15.21
C PHE A 9 11.35 12.94 15.59
N LEU A 10 11.11 12.29 16.73
CA LEU A 10 9.77 11.98 17.22
C LEU A 10 8.98 13.25 17.53
N LEU A 11 9.58 14.22 18.22
CA LEU A 11 8.92 15.48 18.55
C LEU A 11 8.52 16.27 17.30
N LYS A 12 9.41 16.35 16.30
CA LYS A 12 9.11 17.03 15.02
C LYS A 12 8.09 16.27 14.17
N SER A 13 8.14 14.94 14.19
CA SER A 13 7.17 14.11 13.48
C SER A 13 5.79 14.22 14.11
N LEU A 14 5.72 14.22 15.44
CA LEU A 14 4.46 14.37 16.17
C LEU A 14 3.84 15.76 15.94
N SER A 15 4.64 16.82 15.99
CA SER A 15 4.12 18.17 15.72
C SER A 15 3.64 18.32 14.27
N ALA A 16 4.30 17.67 13.32
CA ALA A 16 3.85 17.60 11.93
C ALA A 16 2.51 16.88 11.79
N VAL A 17 2.32 15.74 12.46
CA VAL A 17 1.04 15.01 12.48
C VAL A 17 -0.07 15.89 13.08
N VAL A 18 0.18 16.58 14.19
CA VAL A 18 -0.80 17.48 14.81
C VAL A 18 -1.16 18.67 13.90
N ARG A 19 -0.20 19.17 13.11
CA ARG A 19 -0.39 20.31 12.22
C ARG A 19 -1.01 19.93 10.86
N GLU A 20 -0.86 18.69 10.41
CA GLU A 20 -1.32 18.22 9.09
C GLU A 20 -2.78 18.60 8.74
N PRO A 21 -3.76 18.51 9.66
CA PRO A 21 -5.15 18.85 9.36
C PRO A 21 -5.40 20.33 8.99
N PHE A 22 -4.42 21.19 9.26
CA PHE A 22 -4.42 22.63 8.98
C PHE A 22 -3.53 23.00 7.78
N VAL A 23 -2.81 22.03 7.20
CA VAL A 23 -2.01 22.24 5.98
C VAL A 23 -2.93 22.28 4.77
N ARG A 24 -2.74 23.30 3.91
CA ARG A 24 -3.54 23.45 2.69
C ARG A 24 -3.28 22.31 1.71
N PRO A 25 -4.32 21.80 1.03
CA PRO A 25 -4.15 20.79 -0.01
C PRO A 25 -3.35 21.32 -1.19
N ALA A 26 -2.76 20.41 -1.97
CA ALA A 26 -2.13 20.76 -3.24
C ALA A 26 -3.15 21.40 -4.20
N LEU A 27 -2.64 22.14 -5.19
CA LEU A 27 -3.46 22.66 -6.27
C LEU A 27 -4.18 21.50 -6.99
N PRO A 28 -5.44 21.72 -7.44
CA PRO A 28 -6.12 20.75 -8.28
C PRO A 28 -5.23 20.34 -9.46
N ASP A 29 -5.20 19.04 -9.75
CA ASP A 29 -4.51 18.43 -10.88
C ASP A 29 -2.97 18.45 -10.88
N LEU A 30 -2.32 19.09 -9.90
CA LEU A 30 -0.89 18.92 -9.71
C LEU A 30 -0.58 17.47 -9.28
N ASP A 31 0.34 16.83 -9.99
CA ASP A 31 0.97 15.59 -9.51
C ASP A 31 2.37 15.94 -9.01
N GLU A 32 2.56 15.76 -7.71
CA GLU A 32 3.84 16.02 -7.05
C GLU A 32 4.53 14.70 -6.70
N SER A 33 5.83 14.77 -6.40
CA SER A 33 6.55 13.59 -5.95
C SER A 33 6.07 13.14 -4.57
N VAL A 34 6.26 11.87 -4.26
CA VAL A 34 6.00 11.33 -2.90
C VAL A 34 6.74 12.17 -1.85
N HIS A 35 8.02 12.50 -2.11
CA HIS A 35 8.79 13.36 -1.22
C HIS A 35 8.15 14.75 -1.03
N GLY A 36 7.75 15.39 -2.12
CA GLY A 36 7.10 16.71 -2.10
C GLY A 36 5.82 16.71 -1.26
N PHE A 37 4.97 15.71 -1.47
CA PHE A 37 3.72 15.56 -0.74
C PHE A 37 3.95 15.44 0.77
N PHE A 38 4.81 14.51 1.19
CA PHE A 38 5.05 14.26 2.61
C PHE A 38 5.83 15.39 3.28
N THR A 39 6.71 16.08 2.54
CA THR A 39 7.41 17.27 3.03
C THR A 39 6.44 18.42 3.28
N ARG A 40 5.52 18.68 2.34
CA ARG A 40 4.50 19.73 2.44
C ARG A 40 3.52 19.47 3.58
N ARG A 41 3.00 18.24 3.66
CA ARG A 41 1.95 17.89 4.63
C ARG A 41 2.44 17.63 6.04
N PHE A 42 3.60 16.99 6.17
CA PHE A 42 4.16 16.64 7.46
C PHE A 42 5.42 17.46 7.70
N ASN A 43 6.58 16.94 7.28
CA ASN A 43 7.85 17.65 7.31
C ASN A 43 8.90 16.88 6.47
N GLU A 44 9.99 17.56 6.14
CA GLU A 44 11.11 17.01 5.37
C GLU A 44 11.77 15.79 6.04
N GLN A 45 11.95 15.81 7.36
CA GLN A 45 12.63 14.72 8.08
C GLN A 45 11.86 13.40 8.02
N LEU A 46 10.53 13.46 8.06
CA LEU A 46 9.65 12.32 7.92
C LEU A 46 9.73 11.76 6.49
N ALA A 47 9.74 12.65 5.49
CA ALA A 47 9.89 12.27 4.09
C ALA A 47 11.24 11.61 3.81
N ASP A 48 12.34 12.19 4.30
CA ASP A 48 13.71 11.71 4.04
C ASP A 48 14.05 10.40 4.77
N ILE A 49 13.46 10.15 5.94
CA ILE A 49 13.81 8.99 6.76
C ILE A 49 12.76 7.88 6.58
N LEU A 50 11.51 8.13 6.98
CA LEU A 50 10.50 7.08 7.02
C LEU A 50 9.96 6.76 5.63
N ILE A 51 9.56 7.79 4.89
CA ILE A 51 8.92 7.59 3.58
C ILE A 51 9.96 7.11 2.57
N SER A 52 11.18 7.65 2.61
CA SER A 52 12.29 7.13 1.83
C SER A 52 12.51 5.64 2.10
N ALA A 53 12.64 5.20 3.36
CA ALA A 53 12.83 3.78 3.68
C ALA A 53 11.67 2.89 3.21
N LEU A 54 10.42 3.36 3.40
CA LEU A 54 9.22 2.66 2.93
C LEU A 54 9.21 2.47 1.41
N VAL A 55 9.49 3.56 0.68
CA VAL A 55 9.51 3.56 -0.79
C VAL A 55 10.61 2.66 -1.33
N HIS A 56 11.80 2.67 -0.73
CA HIS A 56 12.86 1.75 -1.11
C HIS A 56 12.47 0.29 -0.84
N GLY A 57 11.73 0.02 0.23
CA GLY A 57 11.26 -1.33 0.56
C GLY A 57 10.18 -1.88 -0.36
N ILE A 58 9.25 -1.04 -0.85
CA ILE A 58 8.13 -1.47 -1.70
C ILE A 58 8.48 -1.38 -3.19
N TYR A 59 9.06 -0.25 -3.60
CA TYR A 59 9.25 0.10 -5.00
C TYR A 59 10.71 0.05 -5.46
N ALA A 60 11.68 -0.10 -4.53
CA ALA A 60 13.11 0.04 -4.83
C ALA A 60 13.44 1.32 -5.61
N GLY A 61 12.68 2.39 -5.37
CA GLY A 61 12.70 3.61 -6.18
C GLY A 61 13.09 4.88 -5.40
N ASP A 62 13.31 5.96 -6.13
CA ASP A 62 13.62 7.28 -5.57
C ASP A 62 12.33 8.03 -5.20
N VAL A 63 12.16 8.31 -3.90
CA VAL A 63 11.02 9.04 -3.32
C VAL A 63 10.83 10.44 -3.94
N LYS A 64 11.88 11.05 -4.48
CA LYS A 64 11.81 12.38 -5.13
C LYS A 64 11.31 12.32 -6.57
N LYS A 65 11.24 11.14 -7.18
CA LYS A 65 10.83 10.93 -8.58
C LYS A 65 9.51 10.20 -8.74
N LEU A 66 9.09 9.43 -7.74
CA LEU A 66 7.83 8.70 -7.79
C LEU A 66 6.64 9.65 -7.67
N SER A 67 5.62 9.44 -8.52
CA SER A 67 4.35 10.15 -8.50
C SER A 67 3.53 9.78 -7.27
N MET A 68 3.10 10.77 -6.49
CA MET A 68 2.22 10.55 -5.35
C MET A 68 0.86 10.00 -5.77
N ARG A 69 0.31 10.50 -6.89
CA ARG A 69 -0.99 10.08 -7.41
C ARG A 69 -0.98 8.61 -7.81
N SER A 70 0.11 8.14 -8.42
CA SER A 70 0.24 6.76 -8.90
C SER A 70 0.66 5.76 -7.83
N THR A 71 1.58 6.11 -6.92
CA THR A 71 2.12 5.13 -5.96
C THR A 71 1.36 5.08 -4.64
N PHE A 72 0.68 6.16 -4.25
CA PHE A 72 -0.08 6.25 -3.00
C PHE A 72 -1.48 6.84 -3.24
N THR A 73 -2.19 6.30 -4.23
CA THR A 73 -3.50 6.79 -4.68
C THR A 73 -4.53 6.92 -3.56
N SER A 74 -4.57 5.98 -2.61
CA SER A 74 -5.47 6.08 -1.46
C SER A 74 -5.18 7.31 -0.60
N ILE A 75 -3.91 7.61 -0.33
CA ILE A 75 -3.51 8.77 0.49
C ILE A 75 -3.77 10.08 -0.26
N TYR A 76 -3.45 10.11 -1.55
CA TYR A 76 -3.78 11.23 -2.44
C TYR A 76 -5.28 11.53 -2.43
N ASN A 77 -6.12 10.49 -2.56
CA ASN A 77 -7.58 10.64 -2.52
C ASN A 77 -8.09 11.12 -1.15
N MET A 78 -7.43 10.75 -0.05
CA MET A 78 -7.79 11.25 1.29
C MET A 78 -7.52 12.75 1.42
N GLU A 79 -6.37 13.24 0.96
CA GLU A 79 -6.13 14.69 0.84
C GLU A 79 -7.21 15.35 -0.03
N LYS A 80 -7.48 14.79 -1.21
CA LYS A 80 -8.37 15.40 -2.21
C LYS A 80 -9.81 15.51 -1.69
N SER A 81 -10.32 14.46 -1.05
CA SER A 81 -11.71 14.40 -0.59
C SER A 81 -11.95 15.09 0.75
N TYR A 82 -10.98 15.07 1.67
CA TYR A 82 -11.16 15.55 3.04
C TYR A 82 -10.30 16.78 3.37
N GLY A 83 -9.47 17.26 2.44
CA GLY A 83 -8.51 18.35 2.64
C GLY A 83 -7.30 17.98 3.51
N SER A 84 -7.33 16.81 4.16
CA SER A 84 -6.32 16.31 5.09
C SER A 84 -6.31 14.78 5.09
N VAL A 85 -5.11 14.22 5.14
CA VAL A 85 -4.89 12.77 5.21
C VAL A 85 -5.38 12.23 6.55
N ILE A 86 -5.11 12.93 7.66
CA ILE A 86 -5.53 12.49 8.99
C ILE A 86 -7.05 12.55 9.13
N LYS A 87 -7.67 13.65 8.70
CA LYS A 87 -9.15 13.75 8.68
C LYS A 87 -9.74 12.63 7.82
N GLY A 88 -9.20 12.39 6.63
CA GLY A 88 -9.62 11.30 5.78
C GLY A 88 -9.46 9.93 6.45
N ALA A 89 -8.42 9.71 7.24
CA ALA A 89 -8.20 8.45 7.95
C ALA A 89 -9.26 8.19 9.01
N PHE A 90 -9.65 9.22 9.76
CA PHE A 90 -10.70 9.12 10.80
C PHE A 90 -12.12 9.11 10.23
N SER A 91 -12.35 9.80 9.10
CA SER A 91 -13.67 9.85 8.45
C SER A 91 -13.92 8.66 7.52
N ARG A 92 -12.92 7.80 7.28
CA ARG A 92 -13.09 6.62 6.44
C ARG A 92 -13.85 5.54 7.22
N ASN A 93 -15.16 5.51 7.04
CA ASN A 93 -15.94 4.34 7.41
C ASN A 93 -15.60 3.21 6.42
N PRO A 94 -15.22 2.01 6.89
CA PRO A 94 -15.10 0.87 6.01
C PRO A 94 -16.47 0.64 5.36
N SER A 95 -16.53 0.78 4.03
CA SER A 95 -17.70 0.37 3.28
C SER A 95 -17.89 -1.13 3.51
N PRO A 96 -19.12 -1.60 3.77
CA PRO A 96 -19.36 -3.04 3.81
C PRO A 96 -18.90 -3.65 2.47
N PRO A 97 -18.31 -4.86 2.48
CA PRO A 97 -17.94 -5.55 1.25
C PRO A 97 -19.15 -5.63 0.32
N SER A 98 -18.91 -5.54 -0.98
CA SER A 98 -19.98 -5.71 -1.96
C SER A 98 -20.59 -7.12 -1.85
N ASP A 99 -21.80 -7.31 -2.35
CA ASP A 99 -22.42 -8.64 -2.34
C ASP A 99 -21.58 -9.66 -3.14
N GLU A 100 -20.91 -9.21 -4.21
CA GLU A 100 -19.95 -10.03 -4.95
C GLU A 100 -18.76 -10.46 -4.07
N ASP A 101 -18.14 -9.52 -3.33
CA ASP A 101 -17.04 -9.82 -2.41
C ASP A 101 -17.46 -10.83 -1.34
N ARG A 102 -18.70 -10.72 -0.84
CA ARG A 102 -19.26 -11.66 0.15
C ARG A 102 -19.39 -13.05 -0.44
N THR A 103 -19.99 -13.18 -1.62
CA THR A 103 -20.16 -14.50 -2.27
C THR A 103 -18.83 -15.16 -2.60
N LEU A 104 -17.82 -14.38 -3.00
CA LEU A 104 -16.46 -14.87 -3.24
C LEU A 104 -15.84 -15.42 -1.94
N VAL A 105 -15.90 -14.64 -0.85
CA VAL A 105 -15.39 -15.05 0.46
C VAL A 105 -16.12 -16.30 0.95
N GLU A 106 -17.44 -16.36 0.82
CA GLU A 106 -18.22 -17.55 1.20
C GLU A 106 -17.81 -18.80 0.41
N THR A 107 -17.58 -18.66 -0.90
CA THR A 107 -17.12 -19.76 -1.76
C THR A 107 -15.72 -20.23 -1.36
N ILE A 108 -14.79 -19.30 -1.12
CA ILE A 108 -13.43 -19.61 -0.65
C ILE A 108 -13.48 -20.33 0.70
N ASN A 109 -14.35 -19.88 1.61
CA ASN A 109 -14.50 -20.45 2.95
C ASN A 109 -15.03 -21.87 2.92
N ARG A 110 -16.04 -22.14 2.09
CA ARG A 110 -16.71 -23.44 1.99
C ARG A 110 -15.74 -24.55 1.62
N ASP A 111 -14.83 -24.25 0.70
CA ASP A 111 -13.89 -25.24 0.18
C ASP A 111 -12.57 -25.26 0.97
N ASN A 112 -12.34 -24.29 1.87
CA ASN A 112 -11.04 -24.09 2.52
C ASN A 112 -11.12 -23.50 3.95
N GLU A 113 -11.81 -24.16 4.88
CA GLU A 113 -11.90 -23.71 6.28
C GLU A 113 -10.52 -23.43 6.94
N ASN A 114 -9.49 -24.19 6.56
CA ASN A 114 -8.13 -24.01 7.06
C ASN A 114 -7.47 -22.72 6.54
N LEU A 115 -7.81 -22.26 5.33
CA LEU A 115 -7.25 -21.03 4.78
C LEU A 115 -7.73 -19.80 5.56
N MET A 116 -9.00 -19.73 5.96
CA MET A 116 -9.50 -18.60 6.74
C MET A 116 -8.89 -18.50 8.13
N LYS A 117 -8.62 -19.64 8.77
CA LYS A 117 -7.89 -19.66 10.04
C LYS A 117 -6.47 -19.11 9.89
N ILE A 118 -5.85 -19.28 8.73
CA ILE A 118 -4.54 -18.72 8.41
C ILE A 118 -4.67 -17.22 8.10
N ILE A 119 -5.62 -16.82 7.23
CA ILE A 119 -5.89 -15.43 6.81
C ILE A 119 -6.25 -14.49 7.97
N ASN A 120 -6.84 -15.03 9.04
CA ASN A 120 -7.18 -14.24 10.23
C ASN A 120 -6.04 -14.14 11.26
N LYS A 121 -4.94 -14.88 11.10
CA LYS A 121 -3.86 -14.97 12.10
C LYS A 121 -2.61 -14.15 11.79
N SER A 122 -2.39 -13.76 10.53
CA SER A 122 -1.23 -12.97 10.13
C SER A 122 -1.61 -11.88 9.14
N SER A 123 -0.66 -11.00 8.81
CA SER A 123 -0.86 -9.98 7.76
C SER A 123 -0.02 -10.28 6.52
N LEU A 124 0.80 -11.33 6.58
CA LEU A 124 1.69 -11.77 5.53
C LEU A 124 1.55 -13.29 5.35
N TYR A 125 1.58 -13.70 4.09
CA TYR A 125 1.37 -15.08 3.66
C TYR A 125 2.35 -15.44 2.55
N SER A 126 2.70 -16.72 2.49
CA SER A 126 3.45 -17.33 1.39
C SER A 126 3.04 -18.79 1.30
N PHE A 127 3.43 -19.46 0.22
CA PHE A 127 3.25 -20.90 0.07
C PHE A 127 4.43 -21.66 0.67
N LYS A 128 4.21 -22.93 1.00
CA LYS A 128 5.22 -23.81 1.63
C LYS A 128 6.52 -23.86 0.83
N ASP A 129 6.41 -23.90 -0.50
CA ASP A 129 7.56 -23.96 -1.42
C ASP A 129 7.86 -22.60 -2.08
N GLY A 130 7.35 -21.50 -1.52
CA GLY A 130 7.53 -20.13 -2.00
C GLY A 130 6.49 -19.67 -3.05
N ILE A 131 6.51 -18.37 -3.38
CA ILE A 131 5.50 -17.75 -4.28
C ILE A 131 5.50 -18.35 -5.69
N GLY A 132 6.62 -18.91 -6.14
CA GLY A 132 6.69 -19.64 -7.43
C GLY A 132 5.77 -20.86 -7.51
N GLN A 133 5.28 -21.36 -6.37
CA GLN A 133 4.28 -22.44 -6.36
C GLN A 133 2.98 -22.03 -7.05
N LEU A 134 2.55 -20.77 -6.91
CA LEU A 134 1.36 -20.26 -7.57
C LEU A 134 1.52 -20.28 -9.10
N THR A 135 2.66 -19.78 -9.60
CA THR A 135 2.93 -19.76 -11.05
C THR A 135 3.10 -21.16 -11.61
N ASN A 136 3.75 -22.07 -10.89
CA ASN A 136 3.90 -23.47 -11.29
C ASN A 136 2.55 -24.21 -11.38
N ALA A 137 1.67 -23.98 -10.41
CA ALA A 137 0.32 -24.54 -10.42
C ALA A 137 -0.50 -24.01 -11.60
N LEU A 138 -0.44 -22.70 -11.88
CA LEU A 138 -1.09 -22.10 -13.04
C LEU A 138 -0.57 -22.68 -14.35
N VAL A 139 0.76 -22.81 -14.51
CA VAL A 139 1.35 -23.42 -15.70
C VAL A 139 0.90 -24.87 -15.88
N LYS A 140 0.79 -25.63 -14.79
CA LYS A 140 0.29 -27.01 -14.83
C LYS A 140 -1.16 -27.08 -15.30
N ASP A 141 -2.05 -26.29 -14.69
CA ASP A 141 -3.48 -26.24 -15.06
C ASP A 141 -3.69 -25.82 -16.53
N LEU A 142 -2.90 -24.86 -17.00
CA LEU A 142 -2.97 -24.39 -18.38
C LEU A 142 -2.48 -25.42 -19.39
N ARG A 143 -1.53 -26.32 -19.05
CA ARG A 143 -1.08 -27.40 -19.95
C ARG A 143 -2.13 -28.47 -20.16
N ASP A 144 -2.98 -28.69 -19.17
CA ASP A 144 -4.02 -29.72 -19.22
C ASP A 144 -5.26 -29.26 -20.03
N LYS A 145 -5.29 -27.99 -20.48
CA LYS A 145 -6.40 -27.41 -21.24
C LYS A 145 -6.19 -27.56 -22.75
N PRO A 146 -7.14 -28.15 -23.48
CA PRO A 146 -7.00 -28.43 -24.93
C PRO A 146 -6.97 -27.17 -25.80
N ASN A 147 -7.38 -26.02 -25.26
CA ASN A 147 -7.48 -24.73 -25.94
C ASN A 147 -6.34 -23.76 -25.56
N VAL A 148 -5.26 -24.24 -24.93
CA VAL A 148 -4.16 -23.41 -24.47
C VAL A 148 -2.84 -23.90 -25.06
N GLU A 149 -2.13 -23.01 -25.76
CA GLU A 149 -0.76 -23.22 -26.23
C GLU A 149 0.18 -22.34 -25.40
N LEU A 150 1.06 -22.96 -24.60
CA LEU A 150 2.05 -22.23 -23.79
C LEU A 150 3.35 -22.05 -24.58
N LYS A 151 3.62 -20.83 -25.03
CA LYS A 151 4.89 -20.45 -25.67
C LYS A 151 5.88 -19.99 -24.59
N VAL A 152 6.81 -20.87 -24.21
CA VAL A 152 7.79 -20.61 -23.14
C VAL A 152 9.16 -20.18 -23.65
N ASP A 153 9.46 -20.47 -24.92
CA ASP A 153 10.66 -19.99 -25.61
C ASP A 153 10.23 -19.25 -26.87
N SER A 154 10.37 -17.93 -26.84
CA SER A 154 10.27 -17.07 -28.00
C SER A 154 11.53 -16.22 -28.03
N ARG A 155 12.60 -16.80 -28.59
CA ARG A 155 13.68 -16.00 -29.17
C ARG A 155 13.25 -15.53 -30.55
#